data_AF-A0A0Q5NQ78-F1
#
_entry.id   AF-A0A0Q5NQ78-F1
#
_cell.length_a   1.000
_cell.length_b   1.000
_cell.length_c   1.000
_cell.angle_alpha   90.00
_cell.angle_beta   90.00
_cell.angle_gamma   90.00
#
_symmetry.space_group_name_H-M   'P 1'
#
loop_
_entity.id
_entity.type
_entity.pdbx_description
1 polymer ?
#
loop_
_entity_poly.entity_id
_entity_poly.type
_entity_poly.pdbx_seq_one_letter_code
_entity_poly.pdbx_strand_id
1 'polypeptide(L)'
;MGCMATEESYVLAIGTKKGLWLATSQDRQTWSMSGPHFLMSEVPSIGIDTRNGRTRIMVGVRSEHWGPTVAHSDDLGATWTEPEQGAIKFPEGTDAAVERIWQIYPDADARPGVVWAGAEPISVWKSTDGGEHFELNRGLWDHPHRSEWGAGYGGAAAHSIVVNPSGNNVHVAMSTGGVYRSLDGGTSWEPRNKGISAYFMPDPNPEFGQCVHKIAADAAVEGRLYAQNHHGVYRTDDNGENWESIAEGLPADFGFVMLTHPRRPGTAWVVPLKADGERIPPDAKLAVHRTDDAGKTWKRLDSGLPQGEYNAVLRDAASVDTAEPAGVYFGTRGGSVYASPDEGEHFTEVASHLPDVLCVRGAVVSAALVPGAPVPA
;
A
#
# COMPACT_ATOMS: atom_id res chain seq x y z
N MET A 1 31.87 25.23 9.26
CA MET A 1 31.78 23.78 8.96
C MET A 1 30.41 23.57 8.36
N GLY A 2 30.32 23.55 7.03
CA GLY A 2 29.07 23.23 6.34
C GLY A 2 28.77 21.76 6.58
N CYS A 3 27.57 21.46 7.08
CA CYS A 3 27.04 20.11 7.08
C CYS A 3 26.94 19.72 5.60
N MET A 4 27.76 18.76 5.13
CA MET A 4 27.52 18.18 3.80
C MET A 4 26.17 17.47 3.91
N ALA A 5 25.17 17.96 3.16
CA ALA A 5 23.95 17.22 2.96
C ALA A 5 24.35 15.85 2.40
N THR A 6 23.99 14.78 3.10
CA THR A 6 24.12 13.43 2.56
C THR A 6 23.33 13.39 1.26
N GLU A 7 23.97 13.04 0.15
CA GLU A 7 23.27 12.87 -1.13
C GLU A 7 22.13 11.85 -0.92
N GLU A 8 20.94 12.21 -1.36
CA GLU A 8 19.76 11.36 -1.30
C GLU A 8 19.71 10.48 -2.55
N SER A 9 19.31 9.24 -2.38
CA SER A 9 18.97 8.36 -3.49
C SER A 9 17.59 7.78 -3.28
N TYR A 10 17.04 7.21 -4.36
CA TYR A 10 15.67 6.74 -4.40
C TYR A 10 15.66 5.27 -4.80
N VAL A 11 14.84 4.48 -4.12
CA VAL A 11 14.54 3.11 -4.49
C VAL A 11 13.06 3.00 -4.83
N LEU A 12 12.75 2.27 -5.90
CA LEU A 12 11.40 1.86 -6.28
C LEU A 12 11.38 0.33 -6.40
N ALA A 13 10.77 -0.32 -5.42
CA ALA A 13 10.58 -1.76 -5.41
C ALA A 13 9.26 -2.11 -6.12
N ILE A 14 9.30 -3.06 -7.06
CA ILE A 14 8.22 -3.40 -7.98
C ILE A 14 7.91 -4.90 -7.84
N GLY A 15 6.84 -5.22 -7.11
CA GLY A 15 6.37 -6.58 -6.91
C GLY A 15 5.37 -6.98 -7.99
N THR A 16 5.61 -8.13 -8.63
CA THR A 16 4.79 -8.61 -9.74
C THR A 16 4.31 -10.04 -9.48
N LYS A 17 3.47 -10.56 -10.38
CA LYS A 17 3.04 -11.96 -10.37
C LYS A 17 4.16 -12.99 -10.58
N LYS A 18 5.37 -12.58 -11.01
CA LYS A 18 6.48 -13.52 -11.29
C LYS A 18 7.84 -13.06 -10.75
N GLY A 19 7.86 -12.14 -9.80
CA GLY A 19 9.08 -11.74 -9.10
C GLY A 19 9.08 -10.29 -8.68
N LEU A 20 10.19 -9.88 -8.09
CA LEU A 20 10.50 -8.53 -7.63
C LEU A 20 11.58 -7.91 -8.52
N TRP A 21 11.38 -6.65 -8.88
CA TRP A 21 12.38 -5.79 -9.50
C TRP A 21 12.68 -4.62 -8.57
N LEU A 22 13.94 -4.19 -8.49
CA LEU A 22 14.34 -3.01 -7.73
C LEU A 22 14.92 -1.98 -8.69
N ALA A 23 14.36 -0.79 -8.70
CA ALA A 23 14.89 0.34 -9.46
C ALA A 23 15.54 1.33 -8.49
N THR A 24 16.72 1.85 -8.84
CA THR A 24 17.40 2.91 -8.08
C THR A 24 17.63 4.13 -8.94
N SER A 25 17.53 5.32 -8.33
CA SER A 25 17.71 6.60 -9.02
C SER A 25 18.35 7.64 -8.11
N GLN A 26 18.99 8.65 -8.71
CA GLN A 26 19.50 9.86 -8.03
C GLN A 26 18.60 11.08 -8.24
N ASP A 27 17.71 11.05 -9.25
CA ASP A 27 16.90 12.19 -9.68
C ASP A 27 15.40 11.84 -9.83
N ARG A 28 15.04 10.58 -9.63
CA ARG A 28 13.71 9.97 -9.88
C ARG A 28 13.24 10.02 -11.33
N GLN A 29 14.13 10.33 -12.27
CA GLN A 29 13.87 10.35 -13.71
C GLN A 29 14.63 9.25 -14.44
N THR A 30 15.91 9.08 -14.10
CA THR A 30 16.77 8.05 -14.67
C THR A 30 16.90 6.91 -13.67
N TRP A 31 16.51 5.70 -14.09
CA TRP A 31 16.43 4.53 -13.21
C TRP A 31 17.37 3.42 -13.69
N SER A 32 18.11 2.84 -12.75
CA SER A 32 18.85 1.59 -12.97
C SER A 32 18.06 0.45 -12.35
N MET A 33 17.89 -0.65 -13.08
CA MET A 33 17.05 -1.79 -12.69
C MET A 33 17.87 -3.01 -12.32
N SER A 34 17.50 -3.70 -11.24
CA SER A 34 17.97 -5.03 -10.88
C SER A 34 16.81 -6.03 -10.71
N GLY A 35 17.14 -7.32 -10.82
CA GLY A 35 16.19 -8.43 -10.74
C GLY A 35 16.10 -9.25 -12.04
N PRO A 36 15.14 -10.19 -12.14
CA PRO A 36 14.15 -10.50 -11.12
C PRO A 36 14.76 -11.18 -9.89
N HIS A 37 14.38 -10.71 -8.71
CA HIS A 37 14.49 -11.45 -7.46
C HIS A 37 13.22 -12.31 -7.30
N PHE A 38 13.34 -13.47 -6.64
CA PHE A 38 12.20 -14.40 -6.45
C PHE A 38 11.48 -14.78 -7.75
N LEU A 39 12.24 -15.03 -8.82
CA LEU A 39 11.69 -15.38 -10.14
C LEU A 39 10.68 -16.54 -10.03
N MET A 40 9.53 -16.39 -10.71
CA MET A 40 8.40 -17.31 -10.69
C MET A 40 7.67 -17.43 -9.35
N SER A 41 7.96 -16.55 -8.39
CA SER A 41 7.14 -16.34 -7.21
C SER A 41 6.36 -15.04 -7.34
N GLU A 42 5.15 -15.03 -6.80
CA GLU A 42 4.34 -13.85 -6.72
C GLU A 42 4.84 -12.94 -5.59
N VAL A 43 4.95 -11.63 -5.84
CA VAL A 43 5.36 -10.63 -4.83
C VAL A 43 4.18 -9.67 -4.61
N PRO A 44 3.22 -10.04 -3.73
CA PRO A 44 1.99 -9.30 -3.53
C PRO A 44 2.11 -8.07 -2.64
N SER A 45 3.16 -7.98 -1.83
CA SER A 45 3.33 -6.92 -0.83
C SER A 45 4.80 -6.59 -0.61
N ILE A 46 5.06 -5.29 -0.42
CA ILE A 46 6.38 -4.76 -0.09
C ILE A 46 6.20 -3.72 1.02
N GLY A 47 7.10 -3.75 2.01
CA GLY A 47 7.29 -2.70 3.00
C GLY A 47 8.76 -2.25 3.00
N ILE A 48 9.01 -0.95 2.97
CA ILE A 48 10.36 -0.40 3.09
C ILE A 48 10.43 0.36 4.40
N ASP A 49 11.28 -0.11 5.32
CA ASP A 49 11.50 0.52 6.60
C ASP A 49 12.80 1.34 6.57
N THR A 50 12.66 2.65 6.66
CA THR A 50 13.76 3.63 6.71
C THR A 50 13.96 4.21 8.12
N ARG A 51 13.20 3.74 9.10
CA ARG A 51 13.17 4.31 10.46
C ARG A 51 14.44 3.94 11.21
N ASN A 52 14.85 4.81 12.14
CA ASN A 52 16.04 4.59 12.97
C ASN A 52 17.33 4.32 12.16
N GLY A 53 17.45 4.96 10.98
CA GLY A 53 18.65 4.89 10.13
C GLY A 53 18.85 3.57 9.40
N ARG A 54 17.89 2.63 9.46
CA ARG A 54 17.94 1.38 8.70
C ARG A 54 17.46 1.59 7.26
N THR A 55 17.71 0.64 6.39
CA THR A 55 17.01 0.53 5.10
C THR A 55 16.71 -0.94 4.88
N ARG A 56 15.54 -1.38 5.36
CA ARG A 56 15.09 -2.76 5.21
C ARG A 56 13.96 -2.84 4.20
N ILE A 57 14.14 -3.65 3.16
CA ILE A 57 13.09 -4.02 2.22
C ILE A 57 12.53 -5.37 2.68
N MET A 58 11.26 -5.40 3.07
CA MET A 58 10.51 -6.62 3.37
C MET A 58 9.56 -6.92 2.22
N VAL A 59 9.52 -8.18 1.80
CA VAL A 59 8.67 -8.65 0.70
C VAL A 59 7.85 -9.84 1.15
N GLY A 60 6.54 -9.77 0.91
CA GLY A 60 5.72 -10.98 0.89
C GLY A 60 6.04 -11.73 -0.39
N VAL A 61 6.31 -13.02 -0.28
CA VAL A 61 6.58 -13.91 -1.42
C VAL A 61 5.58 -15.05 -1.36
N ARG A 62 4.91 -15.35 -2.46
CA ARG A 62 4.00 -16.49 -2.57
C ARG A 62 4.46 -17.41 -3.69
N SER A 63 4.89 -18.60 -3.32
CA SER A 63 5.17 -19.69 -4.25
C SER A 63 3.91 -20.53 -4.44
N GLU A 64 3.55 -20.84 -5.69
CA GLU A 64 2.47 -21.81 -5.99
C GLU A 64 2.82 -23.24 -5.49
N HIS A 65 4.10 -23.52 -5.18
CA HIS A 65 4.55 -24.82 -4.71
C HIS A 65 4.76 -24.87 -3.18
N TRP A 66 5.29 -23.79 -2.61
CA TRP A 66 5.75 -23.77 -1.21
C TRP A 66 4.93 -22.87 -0.29
N GLY A 67 3.93 -22.16 -0.84
CA GLY A 67 3.08 -21.25 -0.07
C GLY A 67 3.73 -19.88 0.16
N PRO A 68 3.16 -19.07 1.08
CA PRO A 68 3.65 -17.73 1.37
C PRO A 68 4.76 -17.70 2.41
N THR A 69 5.66 -16.72 2.28
CA THR A 69 6.67 -16.34 3.28
C THR A 69 6.91 -14.84 3.25
N VAL A 70 7.63 -14.32 4.24
CA VAL A 70 8.22 -12.97 4.22
C VAL A 70 9.72 -13.15 4.07
N ALA A 71 10.35 -12.41 3.16
CA ALA A 71 11.79 -12.27 3.13
C ALA A 71 12.17 -10.80 3.34
N HIS A 72 13.38 -10.54 3.81
CA HIS A 72 13.88 -9.17 3.90
C HIS A 72 15.31 -9.04 3.40
N SER A 73 15.67 -7.80 3.04
CA SER A 73 17.01 -7.39 2.65
C SER A 73 17.36 -6.09 3.35
N ASP A 74 18.58 -6.00 3.87
CA ASP A 74 19.15 -4.80 4.50
C ASP A 74 20.26 -4.16 3.63
N ASP A 75 20.44 -4.65 2.40
CA ASP A 75 21.51 -4.28 1.46
C ASP A 75 20.99 -3.99 0.05
N LEU A 76 19.77 -3.43 -0.03
CA LEU A 76 19.05 -3.09 -1.27
C LEU A 76 18.92 -4.26 -2.26
N GLY A 77 18.66 -5.45 -1.73
CA GLY A 77 18.33 -6.65 -2.49
C GLY A 77 19.54 -7.44 -2.99
N ALA A 78 20.76 -7.10 -2.55
CA ALA A 78 21.96 -7.89 -2.86
C ALA A 78 21.91 -9.26 -2.19
N THR A 79 21.40 -9.32 -0.95
CA THR A 79 21.09 -10.56 -0.24
C THR A 79 19.68 -10.52 0.34
N TRP A 80 19.09 -11.71 0.52
CA TRP A 80 17.76 -11.90 1.07
C TRP A 80 17.79 -12.94 2.18
N THR A 81 17.16 -12.63 3.30
CA THR A 81 17.02 -13.49 4.47
C THR A 81 15.55 -13.87 4.62
N GLU A 82 15.30 -15.16 4.85
CA GLU A 82 14.00 -15.64 5.33
C GLU A 82 14.06 -15.80 6.87
N PRO A 83 12.96 -15.53 7.59
CA PRO A 83 12.88 -15.70 9.04
C PRO A 83 13.36 -17.07 9.52
N GLU A 84 14.25 -17.09 10.52
CA GLU A 84 14.81 -18.34 11.09
C GLU A 84 13.72 -19.27 11.66
N GLN A 85 12.62 -18.71 12.17
CA GLN A 85 11.49 -19.48 12.72
C GLN A 85 10.42 -19.86 11.67
N GLY A 86 10.69 -19.55 10.39
CA GLY A 86 9.84 -19.85 9.26
C GLY A 86 8.79 -18.77 8.97
N ALA A 87 8.02 -19.01 7.91
CA ALA A 87 6.97 -18.11 7.43
C ALA A 87 5.88 -17.79 8.46
N ILE A 88 5.13 -16.71 8.22
CA ILE A 88 3.91 -16.39 8.95
C ILE A 88 2.95 -17.59 8.87
N LYS A 89 2.63 -18.17 10.02
CA LYS A 89 1.80 -19.38 10.13
C LYS A 89 0.82 -19.28 11.29
N PHE A 90 -0.37 -19.85 11.11
CA PHE A 90 -1.34 -19.94 12.19
C PHE A 90 -0.83 -20.82 13.34
N PRO A 91 -1.18 -20.47 14.60
CA PRO A 91 -0.87 -21.33 15.75
C PRO A 91 -1.44 -22.74 15.55
N GLU A 92 -0.75 -23.73 16.12
CA GLU A 92 -1.19 -25.13 16.08
C GLU A 92 -2.63 -25.27 16.60
N GLY A 93 -3.43 -26.09 15.91
CA GLY A 93 -4.86 -26.28 16.21
C GLY A 93 -5.79 -25.25 15.57
N THR A 94 -5.27 -24.24 14.88
CA THR A 94 -6.10 -23.36 14.04
C THR A 94 -6.40 -24.06 12.70
N ASP A 95 -7.68 -24.13 12.33
CA ASP A 95 -8.13 -24.64 11.03
C ASP A 95 -8.02 -23.57 9.93
N ALA A 96 -6.81 -23.05 9.73
CA ALA A 96 -6.50 -22.05 8.70
C ALA A 96 -5.01 -22.10 8.33
N ALA A 97 -4.71 -21.77 7.06
CA ALA A 97 -3.36 -21.55 6.57
C ALA A 97 -3.28 -20.15 5.96
N VAL A 98 -2.11 -19.51 6.08
CA VAL A 98 -1.88 -18.24 5.37
C VAL A 98 -1.72 -18.57 3.89
N GLU A 99 -2.52 -17.92 3.05
CA GLU A 99 -2.52 -18.09 1.60
C GLU A 99 -1.70 -16.99 0.91
N ARG A 100 -1.76 -15.77 1.46
CA ARG A 100 -1.16 -14.58 0.86
C ARG A 100 -0.96 -13.47 1.88
N ILE A 101 0.21 -12.83 1.82
CA ILE A 101 0.48 -11.61 2.60
C ILE A 101 0.12 -10.42 1.72
N TRP A 102 -0.99 -9.77 2.04
CA TRP A 102 -1.56 -8.68 1.24
C TRP A 102 -0.89 -7.34 1.48
N GLN A 103 -0.31 -7.12 2.65
CA GLN A 103 0.41 -5.89 2.96
C GLN A 103 1.47 -6.15 4.02
N ILE A 104 2.60 -5.44 3.93
CA ILE A 104 3.59 -5.29 5.00
C ILE A 104 3.70 -3.79 5.27
N TYR A 105 3.55 -3.40 6.53
CA TYR A 105 3.49 -2.00 6.95
C TYR A 105 4.44 -1.75 8.13
N PRO A 106 5.60 -1.12 7.90
CA PRO A 106 6.41 -0.56 8.98
C PRO A 106 5.55 0.45 9.78
N ASP A 107 5.53 0.30 11.10
CA ASP A 107 4.74 1.12 12.02
C ASP A 107 5.20 2.60 12.07
N ALA A 108 4.67 3.40 12.99
CA ALA A 108 5.12 4.76 13.27
C ALA A 108 6.60 4.82 13.69
N ASP A 109 7.22 5.99 13.48
CA ASP A 109 8.63 6.28 13.80
C ASP A 109 8.98 6.03 15.27
N ALA A 110 8.03 6.23 16.18
CA ALA A 110 8.20 5.98 17.61
C ALA A 110 8.32 4.48 17.96
N ARG A 111 7.99 3.57 17.02
CA ARG A 111 8.01 2.11 17.19
C ARG A 111 8.77 1.42 16.06
N PRO A 112 10.08 1.71 15.87
CA PRO A 112 10.84 1.27 14.70
C PRO A 112 11.02 -0.26 14.60
N GLY A 113 10.86 -0.99 15.71
CA GLY A 113 10.85 -2.46 15.71
C GLY A 113 9.49 -3.07 15.34
N VAL A 114 8.41 -2.28 15.30
CA VAL A 114 7.08 -2.82 15.01
C VAL A 114 6.83 -2.82 13.50
N VAL A 115 6.33 -3.95 13.01
CA VAL A 115 5.90 -4.15 11.63
C VAL A 115 4.58 -4.91 11.65
N TRP A 116 3.60 -4.45 10.87
CA TRP A 116 2.33 -5.14 10.69
C TRP A 116 2.29 -5.88 9.37
N ALA A 117 1.56 -6.99 9.33
CA ALA A 117 1.21 -7.66 8.09
C ALA A 117 -0.29 -7.96 8.03
N GLY A 118 -0.91 -7.62 6.90
CA GLY A 118 -2.27 -8.03 6.58
C GLY A 118 -2.23 -9.24 5.64
N ALA A 119 -3.09 -10.22 5.87
CA ALA A 119 -3.03 -11.50 5.16
C ALA A 119 -4.41 -12.05 4.77
N GLU A 120 -4.36 -13.16 4.02
CA GLU A 120 -5.46 -14.02 3.63
C GLU A 120 -5.27 -15.42 4.21
N PRO A 121 -6.32 -16.05 4.79
CA PRO A 121 -7.64 -15.48 5.08
C PRO A 121 -7.54 -14.26 6.01
N ILE A 122 -8.58 -13.44 6.07
CA ILE A 122 -8.59 -12.15 6.77
C ILE A 122 -7.98 -12.29 8.17
N SER A 123 -6.75 -11.80 8.29
CA SER A 123 -5.94 -11.86 9.50
C SER A 123 -4.91 -10.75 9.51
N VAL A 124 -4.60 -10.25 10.69
CA VAL A 124 -3.57 -9.25 10.92
C VAL A 124 -2.51 -9.86 11.83
N TRP A 125 -1.26 -9.53 11.54
CA TRP A 125 -0.09 -10.05 12.21
C TRP A 125 0.80 -8.89 12.64
N LYS A 126 1.53 -9.07 13.74
CA LYS A 126 2.40 -8.05 14.31
C LYS A 126 3.76 -8.63 14.65
N SER A 127 4.81 -7.96 14.20
CA SER A 127 6.19 -8.15 14.60
C SER A 127 6.60 -7.02 15.54
N THR A 128 7.49 -7.32 16.49
CA THR A 128 8.11 -6.32 17.39
C THR A 128 9.64 -6.31 17.30
N ASP A 129 10.21 -7.03 16.32
CA ASP A 129 11.63 -7.23 16.11
C ASP A 129 12.07 -6.89 14.68
N GLY A 130 11.33 -5.98 14.03
CA GLY A 130 11.71 -5.43 12.74
C GLY A 130 11.36 -6.33 11.55
N GLY A 131 10.34 -7.17 11.70
CA GLY A 131 9.83 -8.07 10.67
C GLY A 131 10.45 -9.47 10.68
N GLU A 132 11.16 -9.86 11.74
CA GLU A 132 11.75 -11.20 11.86
C GLU A 132 10.70 -12.23 12.29
N HIS A 133 9.85 -11.89 13.28
CA HIS A 133 8.81 -12.78 13.79
C HIS A 133 7.46 -12.09 13.80
N PHE A 134 6.42 -12.79 13.33
CA PHE A 134 5.05 -12.26 13.27
C PHE A 134 4.11 -13.10 14.12
N GLU A 135 3.42 -12.44 15.06
CA GLU A 135 2.40 -13.05 15.90
C GLU A 135 0.99 -12.68 15.38
N LEU A 136 0.07 -13.64 15.45
CA LEU A 136 -1.32 -13.44 15.07
C LEU A 136 -1.99 -12.43 16.02
N ASN A 137 -2.60 -11.38 15.47
CA ASN A 137 -3.41 -10.45 16.24
C ASN A 137 -4.72 -11.14 16.67
N ARG A 138 -4.74 -11.65 17.90
CA ARG A 138 -5.91 -12.34 18.47
C ARG A 138 -7.13 -11.43 18.62
N GLY A 139 -6.92 -10.12 18.84
CA GLY A 139 -8.02 -9.16 18.94
C GLY A 139 -8.91 -9.15 17.69
N LEU A 140 -8.31 -9.12 16.50
CA LEU A 140 -9.06 -9.18 15.25
C LEU A 140 -9.48 -10.61 14.90
N TRP A 141 -8.62 -11.60 15.14
CA TRP A 141 -8.92 -13.01 14.81
C TRP A 141 -10.07 -13.60 15.63
N ASP A 142 -10.19 -13.22 16.90
CA ASP A 142 -11.27 -13.69 17.78
C ASP A 142 -12.49 -12.76 17.75
N HIS A 143 -12.50 -11.75 16.86
CA HIS A 143 -13.59 -10.78 16.75
C HIS A 143 -14.91 -11.49 16.36
N PRO A 144 -16.06 -11.15 17.00
CA PRO A 144 -17.34 -11.82 16.74
C PRO A 144 -17.78 -11.81 15.27
N HIS A 145 -17.52 -10.72 14.55
CA HIS A 145 -17.86 -10.60 13.12
C HIS A 145 -17.01 -11.47 12.18
N ARG A 146 -15.91 -12.10 12.65
CA ARG A 146 -14.95 -12.78 11.75
C ARG A 146 -15.61 -13.83 10.88
N SER A 147 -16.53 -14.62 11.43
CA SER A 147 -17.23 -15.68 10.69
C SER A 147 -18.20 -15.15 9.63
N GLU A 148 -18.50 -13.85 9.64
CA GLU A 148 -19.42 -13.18 8.73
C GLU A 148 -18.69 -12.33 7.68
N TRP A 149 -17.38 -12.11 7.83
CA TRP A 149 -16.58 -11.48 6.80
C TRP A 149 -16.50 -12.36 5.55
N GLY A 150 -16.60 -11.73 4.39
CA GLY A 150 -16.61 -12.42 3.10
C GLY A 150 -15.29 -12.27 2.34
N ALA A 151 -15.22 -12.95 1.20
CA ALA A 151 -14.17 -12.73 0.22
C ALA A 151 -14.65 -11.77 -0.87
N GLY A 152 -13.84 -10.76 -1.19
CA GLY A 152 -13.99 -10.04 -2.45
C GLY A 152 -13.48 -10.88 -3.63
N TYR A 153 -13.63 -10.38 -4.86
CA TYR A 153 -13.10 -11.07 -6.05
C TYR A 153 -11.58 -11.32 -5.98
N GLY A 154 -10.86 -10.48 -5.24
CA GLY A 154 -9.43 -10.60 -5.06
C GLY A 154 -8.98 -11.60 -3.99
N GLY A 155 -9.90 -12.17 -3.20
CA GLY A 155 -9.59 -12.99 -2.00
C GLY A 155 -10.08 -12.34 -0.70
N ALA A 156 -10.05 -13.10 0.39
CA ALA A 156 -10.47 -12.65 1.73
C ALA A 156 -9.32 -11.90 2.41
N ALA A 157 -9.15 -10.63 2.06
CA ALA A 157 -7.91 -9.89 2.32
C ALA A 157 -8.05 -8.83 3.43
N ALA A 158 -7.14 -8.85 4.40
CA ALA A 158 -6.78 -7.67 5.20
C ALA A 158 -5.56 -6.98 4.54
N HIS A 159 -5.68 -5.73 4.10
CA HIS A 159 -4.69 -5.15 3.16
C HIS A 159 -4.37 -3.66 3.32
N SER A 160 -5.01 -2.95 4.25
CA SER A 160 -4.71 -1.54 4.51
C SER A 160 -4.66 -1.26 6.00
N ILE A 161 -3.51 -1.54 6.60
CA ILE A 161 -3.13 -1.19 7.95
C ILE A 161 -2.57 0.23 7.91
N VAL A 162 -3.14 1.10 8.74
CA VAL A 162 -2.73 2.49 8.90
C VAL A 162 -2.60 2.75 10.39
N VAL A 163 -1.49 3.35 10.80
CA VAL A 163 -1.17 3.55 12.21
C VAL A 163 -0.94 5.03 12.45
N ASN A 164 -1.54 5.58 13.50
CA ASN A 164 -1.28 6.96 13.87
C ASN A 164 0.15 7.13 14.45
N PRO A 165 0.69 8.35 14.52
CA PRO A 165 2.07 8.58 14.98
C PRO A 165 2.38 8.04 16.40
N SER A 166 1.40 7.97 17.31
CA SER A 166 1.60 7.39 18.65
C SER A 166 1.57 5.86 18.67
N GLY A 167 1.03 5.24 17.62
CA GLY A 167 0.94 3.80 17.49
C GLY A 167 -0.26 3.14 18.18
N ASN A 168 -1.03 3.88 18.97
CA ASN A 168 -2.16 3.30 19.71
C ASN A 168 -3.40 3.14 18.84
N ASN A 169 -3.58 4.03 17.87
CA ASN A 169 -4.72 4.02 16.97
C ASN A 169 -4.31 3.35 15.65
N VAL A 170 -4.89 2.17 15.41
CA VAL A 170 -4.60 1.34 14.25
C VAL A 170 -5.91 1.11 13.51
N HIS A 171 -5.93 1.41 12.22
CA HIS A 171 -7.01 1.05 11.31
C HIS A 171 -6.58 -0.11 10.43
N VAL A 172 -7.52 -1.00 10.11
CA VAL A 172 -7.36 -2.03 9.08
C VAL A 172 -8.56 -1.97 8.14
N ALA A 173 -8.32 -2.02 6.83
CA ALA A 173 -9.39 -2.23 5.85
C ALA A 173 -9.34 -3.65 5.25
N MET A 174 -10.54 -4.18 4.99
CA MET A 174 -10.76 -5.54 4.50
C MET A 174 -11.67 -5.56 3.28
N SER A 175 -11.42 -6.54 2.39
CA SER A 175 -12.24 -6.83 1.22
C SER A 175 -12.71 -8.30 1.27
N THR A 176 -13.90 -8.63 1.80
CA THR A 176 -14.93 -7.75 2.36
C THR A 176 -14.98 -7.81 3.89
N GLY A 177 -15.46 -6.74 4.51
CA GLY A 177 -15.55 -6.61 5.96
C GLY A 177 -15.62 -5.15 6.37
N GLY A 178 -14.96 -4.27 5.62
CA GLY A 178 -14.92 -2.83 5.85
C GLY A 178 -13.68 -2.39 6.62
N VAL A 179 -13.75 -1.20 7.20
CA VAL A 179 -12.73 -0.61 8.07
C VAL A 179 -13.02 -0.98 9.53
N TYR A 180 -11.98 -1.42 10.23
CA TYR A 180 -11.98 -1.64 11.68
C TYR A 180 -10.89 -0.79 12.31
N ARG A 181 -11.12 -0.35 13.55
CA ARG A 181 -10.18 0.47 14.32
C ARG A 181 -9.92 -0.16 15.68
N SER A 182 -8.66 -0.13 16.08
CA SER A 182 -8.20 -0.35 17.44
C SER A 182 -7.70 0.95 18.04
N LEU A 183 -8.00 1.20 19.32
CA LEU A 183 -7.45 2.33 20.09
C LEU A 183 -6.41 1.88 21.14
N ASP A 184 -6.08 0.59 21.17
CA ASP A 184 -5.23 -0.06 22.17
C ASP A 184 -4.12 -0.91 21.51
N GLY A 185 -3.61 -0.44 20.37
CA GLY A 185 -2.46 -1.02 19.69
C GLY A 185 -2.71 -2.42 19.09
N GLY A 186 -3.98 -2.72 18.79
CA GLY A 186 -4.47 -3.96 18.18
C GLY A 186 -5.06 -4.97 19.16
N THR A 187 -5.30 -4.62 20.41
CA THR A 187 -5.82 -5.57 21.42
C THR A 187 -7.32 -5.82 21.25
N SER A 188 -8.09 -4.77 20.91
CA SER A 188 -9.51 -4.83 20.57
C SER A 188 -9.81 -3.98 19.34
N TRP A 189 -10.90 -4.32 18.64
CA TRP A 189 -11.26 -3.73 17.35
C TRP A 189 -12.75 -3.44 17.27
N GLU A 190 -13.10 -2.34 16.61
CA GLU A 190 -14.47 -1.88 16.40
C GLU A 190 -14.70 -1.53 14.91
N PRO A 191 -15.87 -1.84 14.32
CA PRO A 191 -16.19 -1.47 12.95
C PRO A 191 -16.35 0.05 12.79
N ARG A 192 -15.87 0.61 11.68
CA ARG A 192 -15.83 2.06 11.41
C ARG A 192 -16.24 2.36 9.97
N ASN A 193 -17.49 2.00 9.64
CA ASN A 193 -18.00 2.01 8.26
C ASN A 193 -19.16 2.96 8.01
N LYS A 194 -19.64 3.68 9.03
CA LYS A 194 -20.81 4.55 8.89
C LYS A 194 -20.59 5.61 7.81
N GLY A 195 -21.43 5.58 6.77
CA GLY A 195 -21.33 6.45 5.59
C GLY A 195 -20.63 5.83 4.39
N ILE A 196 -19.96 4.68 4.54
CA ILE A 196 -19.43 3.88 3.42
C ILE A 196 -20.51 2.90 2.96
N SER A 197 -20.87 3.00 1.68
CA SER A 197 -21.90 2.14 1.08
C SER A 197 -21.37 0.74 0.75
N ALA A 198 -22.21 -0.26 0.95
CA ALA A 198 -22.06 -1.64 0.46
C ALA A 198 -23.22 -1.97 -0.48
N TYR A 199 -23.33 -1.26 -1.62
CA TYR A 199 -24.46 -1.36 -2.57
C TYR A 199 -24.81 -2.78 -3.05
N PHE A 200 -23.87 -3.73 -2.96
CA PHE A 200 -24.05 -5.13 -3.32
C PHE A 200 -24.72 -5.97 -2.22
N MET A 201 -24.96 -5.40 -1.04
CA MET A 201 -25.63 -6.05 0.08
C MET A 201 -27.13 -5.67 0.16
N PRO A 202 -27.98 -6.47 0.82
CA PRO A 202 -29.40 -6.14 0.99
C PRO A 202 -29.65 -4.81 1.71
N ASP A 203 -28.90 -4.55 2.79
CA ASP A 203 -28.79 -3.22 3.37
C ASP A 203 -27.53 -2.56 2.76
N PRO A 204 -27.65 -1.44 2.03
CA PRO A 204 -26.50 -0.76 1.46
C PRO A 204 -25.68 0.02 2.50
N ASN A 205 -26.13 0.16 3.74
CA ASN A 205 -25.39 0.85 4.81
C ASN A 205 -25.22 -0.04 6.06
N PRO A 206 -24.67 -1.27 5.92
CA PRO A 206 -24.51 -2.17 7.05
C PRO A 206 -23.38 -1.69 7.96
N GLU A 207 -23.37 -2.15 9.22
CA GLU A 207 -22.29 -1.85 10.17
C GLU A 207 -20.92 -2.35 9.68
N PHE A 208 -20.91 -3.47 8.96
CA PHE A 208 -19.72 -4.09 8.37
C PHE A 208 -20.09 -4.85 7.08
N GLY A 209 -19.08 -5.25 6.31
CA GLY A 209 -19.25 -6.00 5.04
C GLY A 209 -18.89 -5.19 3.79
N GLN A 210 -18.54 -3.91 3.94
CA GLN A 210 -18.03 -3.07 2.86
C GLN A 210 -16.81 -3.70 2.19
N CYS A 211 -16.63 -3.44 0.90
CA CYS A 211 -15.48 -3.89 0.12
C CYS A 211 -14.49 -2.71 -0.06
N VAL A 212 -13.82 -2.33 1.03
CA VAL A 212 -12.89 -1.20 1.01
C VAL A 212 -11.61 -1.62 0.30
N HIS A 213 -11.21 -0.90 -0.75
CA HIS A 213 -10.05 -1.24 -1.57
C HIS A 213 -8.74 -0.66 -1.05
N LYS A 214 -8.76 0.54 -0.44
CA LYS A 214 -7.59 1.13 0.19
C LYS A 214 -8.00 2.23 1.17
N ILE A 215 -7.35 2.30 2.33
CA ILE A 215 -7.38 3.49 3.19
C ILE A 215 -5.99 4.12 3.30
N ALA A 216 -5.94 5.44 3.51
CA ALA A 216 -4.73 6.20 3.77
C ALA A 216 -5.03 7.35 4.76
N ALA A 217 -4.14 7.60 5.71
CA ALA A 217 -4.27 8.70 6.67
C ALA A 217 -3.64 9.98 6.13
N ASP A 218 -4.26 11.12 6.44
CA ASP A 218 -3.63 12.42 6.27
C ASP A 218 -2.47 12.56 7.25
N ALA A 219 -1.27 12.86 6.75
CA ALA A 219 -0.07 12.92 7.58
C ALA A 219 -0.06 14.12 8.55
N ALA A 220 -0.86 15.15 8.28
CA ALA A 220 -0.85 16.42 9.03
C ALA A 220 -2.15 16.68 9.80
N VAL A 221 -3.24 15.94 9.54
CA VAL A 221 -4.51 16.06 10.27
C VAL A 221 -4.85 14.74 10.95
N GLU A 222 -4.64 14.68 12.26
CA GLU A 222 -5.00 13.50 13.05
C GLU A 222 -6.49 13.20 12.94
N GLY A 223 -6.82 11.92 12.72
CA GLY A 223 -8.19 11.47 12.55
C GLY A 223 -8.76 11.64 11.15
N ARG A 224 -8.06 12.33 10.25
CA ARG A 224 -8.45 12.36 8.84
C ARG A 224 -7.92 11.13 8.09
N LEU A 225 -8.84 10.37 7.52
CA LEU A 225 -8.51 9.28 6.60
C LEU A 225 -9.31 9.42 5.30
N TYR A 226 -8.77 8.84 4.24
CA TYR A 226 -9.42 8.71 2.95
C TYR A 226 -9.59 7.22 2.63
N ALA A 227 -10.65 6.89 1.91
CA ALA A 227 -10.93 5.53 1.48
C ALA A 227 -11.35 5.49 0.01
N GLN A 228 -10.70 4.63 -0.78
CA GLN A 228 -11.27 4.12 -2.01
C GLN A 228 -12.05 2.85 -1.65
N ASN A 229 -13.36 2.88 -1.84
CA ASN A 229 -14.23 1.71 -1.68
C ASN A 229 -14.46 1.02 -3.03
N HIS A 230 -15.16 -0.11 -3.05
CA HIS A 230 -15.57 -0.76 -4.29
C HIS A 230 -16.38 0.18 -5.18
N HIS A 231 -17.37 0.88 -4.62
CA HIS A 231 -17.91 2.11 -5.22
C HIS A 231 -17.83 3.25 -4.21
N GLY A 232 -17.33 4.39 -4.65
CA GLY A 232 -17.22 5.60 -3.85
C GLY A 232 -15.79 5.87 -3.37
N VAL A 233 -15.51 7.17 -3.27
CA VAL A 233 -14.30 7.71 -2.65
C VAL A 233 -14.76 8.51 -1.44
N TYR A 234 -14.22 8.23 -0.27
CA TYR A 234 -14.72 8.76 1.00
C TYR A 234 -13.61 9.45 1.80
N ARG A 235 -14.02 10.38 2.66
CA ARG A 235 -13.20 10.99 3.72
C ARG A 235 -13.88 10.84 5.07
N THR A 236 -13.10 10.66 6.11
CA THR A 236 -13.49 10.89 7.51
C THR A 236 -12.56 11.94 8.10
N ASP A 237 -13.06 12.71 9.06
CA ASP A 237 -12.27 13.65 9.87
C ASP A 237 -12.24 13.25 11.36
N ASP A 238 -12.84 12.10 11.71
CA ASP A 238 -13.12 11.68 13.07
C ASP A 238 -12.68 10.23 13.34
N ASN A 239 -11.56 9.79 12.76
CA ASN A 239 -11.01 8.44 12.92
C ASN A 239 -11.96 7.32 12.45
N GLY A 240 -12.78 7.60 11.45
CA GLY A 240 -13.70 6.63 10.84
C GLY A 240 -15.04 6.49 11.54
N GLU A 241 -15.40 7.39 12.48
CA GLU A 241 -16.74 7.38 13.09
C GLU A 241 -17.81 7.74 12.07
N ASN A 242 -17.52 8.70 11.17
CA ASN A 242 -18.39 9.06 10.06
C ASN A 242 -17.55 9.29 8.79
N TRP A 243 -18.01 8.71 7.68
CA TRP A 243 -17.45 8.90 6.36
C TRP A 243 -18.40 9.68 5.47
N GLU A 244 -17.86 10.60 4.68
CA GLU A 244 -18.58 11.34 3.65
C GLU A 244 -17.99 11.06 2.27
N SER A 245 -18.85 11.03 1.24
CA SER A 245 -18.38 10.87 -0.14
C SER A 245 -17.69 12.15 -0.59
N ILE A 246 -16.53 11.98 -1.20
CA ILE A 246 -15.72 13.02 -1.84
C ILE A 246 -15.50 12.71 -3.33
N ALA A 247 -16.35 11.87 -3.91
CA ALA A 247 -16.22 11.44 -5.31
C ALA A 247 -16.70 12.48 -6.33
N GLU A 248 -17.33 13.57 -5.89
CA GLU A 248 -17.81 14.62 -6.78
C GLU A 248 -16.66 15.24 -7.58
N GLY A 249 -16.84 15.35 -8.91
CA GLY A 249 -15.81 15.85 -9.82
C GLY A 249 -14.85 14.79 -10.37
N LEU A 250 -14.85 13.56 -9.84
CA LEU A 250 -14.14 12.45 -10.47
C LEU A 250 -14.89 11.91 -11.70
N PRO A 251 -14.18 11.37 -12.70
CA PRO A 251 -14.82 10.78 -13.89
C PRO A 251 -15.51 9.43 -13.59
N ALA A 252 -15.12 8.77 -12.51
CA ALA A 252 -15.72 7.54 -12.00
C ALA A 252 -15.38 7.40 -10.49
N ASP A 253 -16.21 6.66 -9.75
CA ASP A 253 -16.04 6.45 -8.31
C ASP A 253 -15.52 5.04 -7.96
N PHE A 254 -15.27 4.21 -8.98
CA PHE A 254 -14.62 2.91 -8.87
C PHE A 254 -13.11 3.05 -9.09
N GLY A 255 -12.32 2.29 -8.36
CA GLY A 255 -10.86 2.33 -8.42
C GLY A 255 -10.26 1.50 -7.29
N PHE A 256 -8.94 1.39 -7.22
CA PHE A 256 -8.28 0.67 -6.13
C PHE A 256 -7.34 1.53 -5.29
N VAL A 257 -6.78 2.59 -5.89
CA VAL A 257 -5.71 3.39 -5.31
C VAL A 257 -6.27 4.49 -4.44
N MET A 258 -5.68 4.66 -3.25
CA MET A 258 -5.82 5.85 -2.41
C MET A 258 -4.46 6.14 -1.79
N LEU A 259 -3.92 7.33 -2.06
CA LEU A 259 -2.64 7.82 -1.54
C LEU A 259 -2.84 9.17 -0.85
N THR A 260 -2.04 9.49 0.15
CA THR A 260 -2.03 10.79 0.83
C THR A 260 -0.64 11.40 0.78
N HIS A 261 -0.55 12.73 0.77
CA HIS A 261 0.75 13.40 0.79
C HIS A 261 1.45 13.14 2.13
N PRO A 262 2.76 12.86 2.15
CA PRO A 262 3.50 12.59 3.40
C PRO A 262 3.58 13.77 4.38
N ARG A 263 3.03 14.95 4.03
CA ARG A 263 3.25 16.23 4.73
C ARG A 263 2.13 17.25 4.54
N ARG A 264 1.60 17.41 3.32
CA ARG A 264 0.61 18.44 3.00
C ARG A 264 -0.80 17.96 3.35
N PRO A 265 -1.51 18.63 4.26
CA PRO A 265 -2.86 18.23 4.64
C PRO A 265 -3.83 18.43 3.48
N GLY A 266 -4.85 17.60 3.39
CA GLY A 266 -5.86 17.72 2.35
C GLY A 266 -5.42 17.25 0.97
N THR A 267 -4.17 16.81 0.81
CA THR A 267 -3.66 16.30 -0.47
C THR A 267 -3.72 14.78 -0.53
N ALA A 268 -4.46 14.28 -1.52
CA ALA A 268 -4.62 12.86 -1.79
C ALA A 268 -4.71 12.57 -3.29
N TRP A 269 -4.36 11.34 -3.69
CA TRP A 269 -4.45 10.88 -5.07
C TRP A 269 -5.27 9.59 -5.19
N VAL A 270 -6.01 9.50 -6.29
CA VAL A 270 -6.72 8.29 -6.73
C VAL A 270 -6.41 7.99 -8.19
N VAL A 271 -6.65 6.74 -8.61
CA VAL A 271 -6.56 6.32 -10.02
C VAL A 271 -7.90 5.68 -10.41
N PRO A 272 -8.85 6.48 -10.97
CA PRO A 272 -10.19 5.99 -11.29
C PRO A 272 -10.19 4.94 -12.40
N LEU A 273 -11.09 3.97 -12.27
CA LEU A 273 -11.45 2.99 -13.27
C LEU A 273 -12.97 3.08 -13.49
N LYS A 274 -13.45 2.70 -14.68
CA LYS A 274 -14.84 2.98 -15.08
C LYS A 274 -15.89 2.29 -14.21
N ALA A 275 -15.73 0.99 -13.94
CA ALA A 275 -16.63 0.22 -13.09
C ALA A 275 -15.99 -1.11 -12.67
N ASP A 276 -16.63 -1.82 -11.75
CA ASP A 276 -16.22 -3.16 -11.32
C ASP A 276 -16.26 -4.22 -12.43
N GLY A 277 -17.23 -4.11 -13.33
CA GLY A 277 -17.37 -4.91 -14.55
C GLY A 277 -16.56 -4.39 -15.75
N GLU A 278 -15.98 -3.19 -15.66
CA GLU A 278 -15.19 -2.55 -16.72
C GLU A 278 -13.94 -1.89 -16.12
N ARG A 279 -13.01 -2.72 -15.66
CA ARG A 279 -11.82 -2.32 -14.88
C ARG A 279 -10.70 -1.71 -15.74
N ILE A 280 -11.05 -0.72 -16.55
CA ILE A 280 -10.14 0.09 -17.36
C ILE A 280 -10.28 1.57 -16.99
N PRO A 281 -9.27 2.42 -17.26
CA PRO A 281 -9.42 3.86 -17.08
C PRO A 281 -10.61 4.42 -17.88
N PRO A 282 -11.34 5.43 -17.37
CA PRO A 282 -12.38 6.11 -18.13
C PRO A 282 -11.86 6.57 -19.50
N ASP A 283 -12.64 6.30 -20.56
CA ASP A 283 -12.30 6.54 -21.96
C ASP A 283 -10.97 5.93 -22.44
N ALA A 284 -10.47 4.90 -21.74
CA ALA A 284 -9.14 4.31 -21.92
C ALA A 284 -7.99 5.33 -21.74
N LYS A 285 -8.23 6.42 -20.99
CA LYS A 285 -7.24 7.48 -20.75
C LYS A 285 -6.77 7.47 -19.30
N LEU A 286 -5.70 6.72 -19.04
CA LEU A 286 -5.06 6.64 -17.74
C LEU A 286 -4.72 8.02 -17.19
N ALA A 287 -5.10 8.28 -15.94
CA ALA A 287 -4.78 9.50 -15.24
C ALA A 287 -4.81 9.28 -13.73
N VAL A 288 -3.89 9.94 -13.04
CA VAL A 288 -3.98 10.15 -11.60
C VAL A 288 -4.87 11.37 -11.36
N HIS A 289 -5.71 11.33 -10.34
CA HIS A 289 -6.49 12.51 -9.92
C HIS A 289 -6.03 12.92 -8.52
N ARG A 290 -5.64 14.19 -8.37
CA ARG A 290 -5.19 14.76 -7.10
C ARG A 290 -6.23 15.73 -6.56
N THR A 291 -6.51 15.66 -5.28
CA THR A 291 -7.15 16.75 -4.54
C THR A 291 -6.08 17.47 -3.71
N ASP A 292 -6.26 18.78 -3.51
CA ASP A 292 -5.43 19.60 -2.62
C ASP A 292 -6.29 20.29 -1.53
N ASP A 293 -7.57 19.93 -1.45
CA ASP A 293 -8.58 20.57 -0.58
C ASP A 293 -9.46 19.55 0.16
N ALA A 294 -8.88 18.37 0.45
CA ALA A 294 -9.52 17.26 1.15
C ALA A 294 -10.73 16.67 0.42
N GLY A 295 -10.67 16.62 -0.91
CA GLY A 295 -11.65 15.98 -1.78
C GLY A 295 -12.81 16.87 -2.21
N LYS A 296 -12.72 18.20 -2.05
CA LYS A 296 -13.74 19.13 -2.55
C LYS A 296 -13.61 19.33 -4.06
N THR A 297 -12.38 19.32 -4.56
CA THR A 297 -12.08 19.37 -6.00
C THR A 297 -10.98 18.38 -6.36
N TRP A 298 -10.99 17.97 -7.64
CA TRP A 298 -10.04 17.01 -8.20
C TRP A 298 -9.41 17.55 -9.48
N LYS A 299 -8.08 17.51 -9.55
CA LYS A 299 -7.28 17.83 -10.72
C LYS A 299 -6.85 16.55 -11.41
N ARG A 300 -7.14 16.43 -12.70
CA ARG A 300 -6.65 15.35 -13.56
C ARG A 300 -5.17 15.57 -13.90
N LEU A 301 -4.37 14.52 -13.76
CA LEU A 301 -2.92 14.50 -14.01
C LEU A 301 -2.58 13.33 -14.95
N ASP A 302 -2.24 13.64 -16.20
CA ASP A 302 -1.94 12.66 -17.24
C ASP A 302 -0.75 13.03 -18.15
N SER A 303 0.00 14.06 -17.79
CA SER A 303 1.21 14.46 -18.51
C SER A 303 2.25 13.33 -18.47
N GLY A 304 2.72 12.89 -19.64
CA GLY A 304 3.68 11.79 -19.79
C GLY A 304 3.08 10.39 -19.76
N LEU A 305 1.76 10.26 -19.55
CA LEU A 305 1.05 8.98 -19.61
C LEU A 305 0.63 8.61 -21.05
N PRO A 306 0.44 7.31 -21.36
CA PRO A 306 0.03 6.88 -22.69
C PRO A 306 -1.34 7.40 -23.10
N GLN A 307 -1.54 7.60 -24.41
CA GLN A 307 -2.83 8.06 -24.97
C GLN A 307 -3.94 7.01 -24.88
N GLY A 308 -3.60 5.74 -24.67
CA GLY A 308 -4.53 4.63 -24.53
C GLY A 308 -4.01 3.58 -23.55
N GLU A 309 -4.84 3.20 -22.58
CA GLU A 309 -4.55 2.19 -21.56
C GLU A 309 -5.80 1.39 -21.22
N TYR A 310 -5.64 0.07 -21.09
CA TYR A 310 -6.71 -0.89 -20.79
C TYR A 310 -6.40 -1.71 -19.52
N ASN A 311 -5.29 -1.42 -18.84
CA ASN A 311 -4.90 -2.11 -17.63
C ASN A 311 -5.26 -1.30 -16.39
N ALA A 312 -5.71 -2.01 -15.36
CA ALA A 312 -5.97 -1.43 -14.04
C ALA A 312 -4.65 -1.12 -13.30
N VAL A 313 -4.71 -0.17 -12.37
CA VAL A 313 -3.73 -0.01 -11.29
C VAL A 313 -4.36 -0.60 -10.02
N LEU A 314 -3.68 -1.56 -9.39
CA LEU A 314 -4.15 -2.24 -8.19
C LEU A 314 -3.87 -1.45 -6.91
N ARG A 315 -4.53 -1.85 -5.81
CA ARG A 315 -4.55 -1.16 -4.50
C ARG A 315 -3.18 -0.72 -4.02
N ASP A 316 -2.24 -1.66 -4.02
CA ASP A 316 -0.87 -1.49 -3.55
C ASP A 316 0.12 -1.27 -4.69
N ALA A 317 -0.34 -1.29 -5.95
CA ALA A 317 0.44 -0.96 -7.13
C ALA A 317 0.56 0.56 -7.33
N ALA A 318 0.46 1.33 -6.24
CA ALA A 318 0.81 2.74 -6.20
C ALA A 318 1.39 3.10 -4.83
N SER A 319 2.27 4.10 -4.78
CA SER A 319 2.87 4.62 -3.54
C SER A 319 3.37 6.05 -3.72
N VAL A 320 3.67 6.71 -2.60
CA VAL A 320 4.40 7.98 -2.55
C VAL A 320 5.68 7.83 -1.75
N ASP A 321 6.73 8.57 -2.11
CA ASP A 321 7.92 8.71 -1.26
C ASP A 321 7.81 9.93 -0.34
N THR A 322 8.85 10.16 0.47
CA THR A 322 8.94 11.27 1.42
C THR A 322 9.85 12.41 0.95
N ALA A 323 10.31 12.42 -0.31
CA ALA A 323 11.17 13.49 -0.83
C ALA A 323 10.43 14.81 -0.97
N GLU A 324 11.13 15.92 -1.22
CA GLU A 324 10.53 17.24 -1.47
C GLU A 324 10.99 17.78 -2.84
N PRO A 325 10.11 17.86 -3.86
CA PRO A 325 8.69 17.44 -3.88
C PRO A 325 8.48 15.93 -3.72
N ALA A 326 7.31 15.52 -3.24
CA ALA A 326 6.97 14.10 -3.04
C ALA A 326 6.84 13.37 -4.38
N GLY A 327 7.43 12.18 -4.47
CA GLY A 327 7.33 11.33 -5.65
C GLY A 327 6.01 10.55 -5.66
N VAL A 328 5.42 10.35 -6.83
CA VAL A 328 4.22 9.52 -7.04
C VAL A 328 4.55 8.39 -8.01
N TYR A 329 4.31 7.15 -7.59
CA TYR A 329 4.66 5.95 -8.34
C TYR A 329 3.45 5.06 -8.50
N PHE A 330 3.29 4.44 -9.67
CA PHE A 330 2.29 3.40 -9.85
C PHE A 330 2.67 2.40 -10.96
N GLY A 331 2.11 1.19 -10.87
CA GLY A 331 2.27 0.14 -11.87
C GLY A 331 0.94 -0.42 -12.35
N THR A 332 0.86 -0.75 -13.62
CA THR A 332 -0.34 -1.31 -14.25
C THR A 332 -0.27 -2.83 -14.29
N ARG A 333 -1.43 -3.48 -14.36
CA ARG A 333 -1.51 -4.94 -14.59
C ARG A 333 -0.94 -5.37 -15.95
N GLY A 334 -0.69 -4.42 -16.85
CA GLY A 334 -0.06 -4.63 -18.15
C GLY A 334 1.46 -4.67 -18.09
N GLY A 335 2.07 -4.40 -16.94
CA GLY A 335 3.53 -4.47 -16.76
C GLY A 335 4.27 -3.16 -16.97
N SER A 336 3.58 -2.03 -17.09
CA SER A 336 4.21 -0.70 -17.11
C SER A 336 4.24 -0.10 -15.72
N VAL A 337 5.34 0.61 -15.39
CA VAL A 337 5.54 1.32 -14.13
C VAL A 337 5.95 2.75 -14.41
N TYR A 338 5.29 3.70 -13.75
CA TYR A 338 5.51 5.13 -13.93
C TYR A 338 5.96 5.79 -12.63
N ALA A 339 6.81 6.80 -12.75
CA ALA A 339 7.27 7.65 -11.67
C ALA A 339 7.07 9.12 -12.02
N SER A 340 6.68 9.92 -11.03
CA SER A 340 6.66 11.37 -11.08
C SER A 340 7.49 11.90 -9.91
N PRO A 341 8.48 12.79 -10.15
CA PRO A 341 9.25 13.44 -9.08
C PRO A 341 8.57 14.70 -8.51
N ASP A 342 7.39 15.05 -9.02
CA ASP A 342 6.75 16.35 -8.88
C ASP A 342 5.26 16.22 -8.53
N GLU A 343 4.93 15.38 -7.55
CA GLU A 343 3.57 15.23 -7.01
C GLU A 343 2.49 14.82 -8.04
N GLY A 344 2.92 14.15 -9.10
CA GLY A 344 2.09 13.68 -10.22
C GLY A 344 1.95 14.68 -11.36
N GLU A 345 2.63 15.83 -11.36
CA GLU A 345 2.49 16.82 -12.43
C GLU A 345 3.03 16.31 -13.78
N HIS A 346 4.10 15.50 -13.78
CA HIS A 346 4.60 14.79 -14.96
C HIS A 346 5.11 13.39 -14.63
N PHE A 347 4.73 12.41 -15.44
CA PHE A 347 5.14 11.01 -15.30
C PHE A 347 6.15 10.58 -16.37
N THR A 348 7.11 9.74 -15.98
CA THR A 348 8.02 9.01 -16.89
C THR A 348 7.85 7.51 -16.68
N GLU A 349 7.87 6.73 -17.77
CA GLU A 349 7.87 5.26 -17.69
C GLU A 349 9.24 4.77 -17.21
N VAL A 350 9.25 4.11 -16.05
CA VAL A 350 10.44 3.51 -15.41
C VAL A 350 10.75 2.15 -16.03
N ALA A 351 9.71 1.36 -16.27
CA ALA A 351 9.79 0.03 -16.84
C ALA A 351 8.52 -0.30 -17.60
N SER A 352 8.65 -1.17 -18.60
CA SER A 352 7.52 -1.78 -19.33
C SER A 352 7.79 -3.26 -19.59
N HIS A 353 6.75 -3.97 -20.03
CA HIS A 353 6.80 -5.40 -20.33
C HIS A 353 7.17 -6.29 -19.12
N LEU A 354 6.94 -5.79 -17.90
CA LEU A 354 7.00 -6.61 -16.70
C LEU A 354 5.78 -7.56 -16.64
N PRO A 355 5.83 -8.61 -15.81
CA PRO A 355 4.62 -9.32 -15.41
C PRO A 355 3.64 -8.36 -14.72
N ASP A 356 2.38 -8.79 -14.61
CA ASP A 356 1.30 -8.13 -13.85
C ASP A 356 1.79 -7.53 -12.53
N VAL A 357 1.81 -6.20 -12.44
CA VAL A 357 2.32 -5.46 -11.28
C VAL A 357 1.28 -5.46 -10.17
N LEU A 358 1.68 -5.95 -9.01
CA LEU A 358 0.80 -6.17 -7.86
C LEU A 358 0.99 -5.11 -6.79
N CYS A 359 2.23 -4.70 -6.57
CA CYS A 359 2.57 -3.66 -5.62
C CYS A 359 3.81 -2.86 -6.06
N VAL A 360 3.89 -1.59 -5.65
CA VAL A 360 5.09 -0.76 -5.76
C VAL A 360 5.35 0.00 -4.46
N ARG A 361 6.62 0.23 -4.13
CA ARG A 361 7.03 1.05 -2.99
C ARG A 361 8.23 1.92 -3.35
N GLY A 362 8.03 3.23 -3.34
CA GLY A 362 9.09 4.24 -3.42
C GLY A 362 9.58 4.64 -2.04
N ALA A 363 10.89 4.84 -1.88
CA ALA A 363 11.48 5.39 -0.65
C ALA A 363 12.71 6.23 -0.93
N VAL A 364 12.94 7.23 -0.08
CA VAL A 364 14.21 7.97 0.01
C VAL A 364 15.16 7.16 0.88
N VAL A 365 16.38 6.93 0.38
CA VAL A 365 17.43 6.14 1.05
C VAL A 365 18.76 6.90 1.00
N SER A 366 19.72 6.49 1.83
CA SER A 366 21.07 7.06 1.79
C SER A 366 21.79 6.71 0.49
N ALA A 367 22.44 7.69 -0.16
CA ALA A 367 23.21 7.43 -1.39
C ALA A 367 24.37 6.44 -1.21
N ALA A 368 24.90 6.30 0.01
CA ALA A 368 25.96 5.33 0.31
C ALA A 368 25.53 3.87 0.08
N LEU A 369 24.22 3.59 0.05
CA LEU A 369 23.68 2.26 -0.18
C LEU A 369 23.54 1.91 -1.67
N VAL A 370 23.54 2.89 -2.58
CA VAL A 370 23.30 2.67 -4.01
C VAL A 370 24.63 2.47 -4.75
N PRO A 371 24.87 1.30 -5.38
CA PRO A 371 26.12 1.04 -6.11
C PRO A 371 26.35 2.07 -7.23
N GLY A 372 27.52 2.69 -7.24
CA GLY A 372 27.90 3.69 -8.26
C GLY A 372 27.57 5.14 -7.91
N ALA A 373 27.07 5.43 -6.70
CA ALA A 373 27.04 6.80 -6.19
C ALA A 373 28.46 7.39 -6.16
N PRO A 374 28.66 8.66 -6.58
CA PRO A 374 29.95 9.32 -6.42
C PRO A 374 30.32 9.29 -4.92
N VAL A 375 31.52 8.82 -4.59
CA VAL A 375 32.04 8.99 -3.23
C VAL A 375 32.26 10.50 -3.04
N PRO A 376 31.67 11.15 -2.02
CA PRO A 376 31.91 12.56 -1.79
C PRO A 376 33.41 12.80 -1.58
N ALA A 377 33.94 13.83 -2.26
CA ALA A 377 35.35 14.20 -2.28
C ALA A 377 35.85 14.71 -0.92
#